data_AF-A0A5E4MYM2-F1
#
_entry.id   AF-A0A5E4MYM2-F1
#
_cell.length_a   1.000
_cell.length_b   1.000
_cell.length_c   1.000
_cell.angle_alpha   90.00
_cell.angle_beta   90.00
_cell.angle_gamma   90.00
#
_symmetry.space_group_name_H-M   'P 1'
#
loop_
_entity.id
_entity.type
_entity.pdbx_description
1 polymer ?
#
loop_
_entity_poly.entity_id
_entity_poly.type
_entity_poly.pdbx_seq_one_letter_code
_entity_poly.pdbx_strand_id
1 'polypeptide(L)'
;METYDKLVKVFGDEALSRAQVFRWHKNVKNGRVSVGDEPRSGRPVEARTDNNVQRVRTLVHQDRRLTVRMLADELNLKRETVRKILTDDLSMKKLCAKMVPSS
;
A
#
# COMPACT_ATOMS: atom_id res chain seq x y z
N MET A 1 23.66 -14.95 -24.77
CA MET A 1 22.28 -14.58 -25.16
C MET A 1 22.45 -13.23 -25.80
N GLU A 2 22.17 -13.11 -27.08
CA GLU A 2 22.59 -11.95 -27.89
C GLU A 2 22.17 -10.60 -27.27
N THR A 3 21.02 -10.55 -26.59
CA THR A 3 20.54 -9.35 -25.88
C THR A 3 21.44 -8.92 -24.71
N TYR A 4 21.97 -9.86 -23.91
CA TYR A 4 22.88 -9.55 -22.81
C TYR A 4 24.20 -8.99 -23.33
N ASP A 5 24.76 -9.64 -24.36
CA ASP A 5 26.05 -9.24 -24.94
C ASP A 5 25.96 -7.84 -25.58
N LYS A 6 24.81 -7.51 -26.20
CA LYS A 6 24.51 -6.15 -26.70
C LYS A 6 24.39 -5.12 -25.58
N LEU A 7 23.73 -5.46 -24.46
CA LEU A 7 23.59 -4.56 -23.31
C LEU A 7 24.93 -4.27 -22.65
N VAL A 8 25.78 -5.28 -22.43
CA VAL A 8 27.14 -5.08 -21.88
C VAL A 8 28.01 -4.25 -22.82
N LYS A 9 27.89 -4.44 -24.14
CA LYS A 9 28.65 -3.63 -25.11
C LYS A 9 28.31 -2.14 -25.06
N VAL A 10 27.06 -1.78 -24.77
CA VAL A 10 26.60 -0.38 -24.75
C VAL A 10 26.76 0.26 -23.37
N PHE A 11 26.46 -0.49 -22.30
CA PHE A 11 26.36 0.05 -20.94
C PHE A 11 27.52 -0.38 -20.01
N GLY A 12 28.40 -1.28 -20.44
CA GLY A 12 29.57 -1.72 -19.67
C GLY A 12 29.19 -2.19 -18.27
N ASP A 13 29.79 -1.57 -17.26
CA ASP A 13 29.58 -1.89 -15.85
C ASP A 13 28.20 -1.46 -15.32
N GLU A 14 27.49 -0.56 -16.01
CA GLU A 14 26.13 -0.16 -15.69
C GLU A 14 25.07 -1.11 -16.29
N ALA A 15 25.50 -2.11 -17.06
CA ALA A 15 24.60 -3.08 -17.64
C ALA A 15 23.88 -3.92 -16.57
N LEU A 16 22.63 -4.27 -16.85
CA LEU A 16 21.88 -5.21 -16.01
C LEU A 16 22.62 -6.55 -15.91
N SER A 17 22.60 -7.16 -14.72
CA SER A 17 23.15 -8.50 -14.54
C SER A 17 22.49 -9.50 -15.48
N ARG A 18 23.22 -10.55 -15.84
CA ARG A 18 22.71 -11.62 -16.70
C ARG A 18 21.38 -12.18 -16.19
N ALA A 19 21.25 -12.38 -14.87
CA ALA A 19 20.01 -12.86 -14.26
C ALA A 19 18.81 -11.91 -14.47
N GLN A 20 19.02 -10.58 -14.37
CA GLN A 20 17.98 -9.58 -14.61
C GLN A 20 17.55 -9.57 -16.09
N VAL A 21 18.49 -9.65 -17.03
CA VAL A 21 18.19 -9.71 -18.47
C VAL A 21 17.35 -10.95 -18.82
N PHE A 22 17.71 -12.11 -18.28
CA PHE A 22 16.94 -13.34 -18.48
C PHE A 22 15.53 -13.26 -17.88
N ARG A 23 15.38 -12.66 -16.69
CA ARG A 23 14.07 -12.44 -16.05
C ARG A 23 13.19 -11.53 -16.91
N TRP A 24 13.74 -10.41 -17.37
CA TRP A 24 13.02 -9.49 -18.25
C TRP A 24 12.61 -10.15 -19.56
N HIS A 25 13.52 -10.88 -20.20
CA HIS A 25 13.20 -11.59 -21.43
C HIS A 25 12.13 -12.66 -21.25
N LYS A 26 12.14 -13.40 -20.12
CA LYS A 26 11.06 -14.34 -19.79
C LYS A 26 9.72 -13.60 -19.62
N ASN A 27 9.70 -12.47 -18.92
CA ASN A 27 8.48 -11.70 -18.72
C ASN A 27 7.91 -11.16 -20.03
N VAL A 28 8.77 -10.65 -20.92
CA VAL A 28 8.37 -10.18 -22.26
C VAL A 28 7.81 -11.34 -23.09
N LYS A 29 8.46 -12.51 -23.08
CA LYS A 29 7.93 -13.72 -23.75
C LYS A 29 6.58 -14.16 -23.18
N ASN A 30 6.35 -13.93 -21.89
CA ASN A 30 5.10 -14.23 -21.21
C ASN A 30 4.03 -13.13 -21.41
N GLY A 31 4.25 -12.17 -22.31
CA GLY A 31 3.26 -11.15 -22.68
C GLY A 31 3.31 -9.86 -21.86
N ARG A 32 4.31 -9.67 -20.99
CA ARG A 32 4.49 -8.38 -20.30
C ARG A 32 4.96 -7.32 -21.30
N VAL A 33 4.14 -6.27 -21.46
CA VAL A 33 4.47 -5.09 -22.30
C VAL A 33 4.90 -3.86 -21.50
N SER A 34 4.63 -3.84 -20.19
CA SER A 34 4.98 -2.71 -19.32
C SER A 34 6.41 -2.78 -18.81
N VAL A 35 7.14 -1.67 -18.94
CA VAL A 35 8.49 -1.46 -18.41
C VAL A 35 8.47 -1.06 -16.93
N GLY A 36 7.38 -0.47 -16.45
CA GLY A 36 7.25 -0.03 -15.06
C GLY A 36 7.27 -1.21 -14.07
N ASP A 37 7.63 -0.91 -12.83
CA ASP A 37 7.51 -1.86 -11.73
C ASP A 37 6.05 -2.27 -11.53
N GLU A 38 5.84 -3.56 -11.24
CA GLU A 38 4.53 -4.02 -10.79
C GLU A 38 4.23 -3.46 -9.39
N PRO A 39 2.95 -3.39 -8.99
CA PRO A 39 2.58 -2.99 -7.64
C PRO A 39 3.39 -3.80 -6.63
N ARG A 40 4.27 -3.11 -5.89
CA ARG A 40 5.09 -3.76 -4.88
C ARG A 40 4.16 -4.15 -3.73
N SER A 41 4.16 -5.41 -3.35
CA SER A 41 3.57 -5.82 -2.08
C SER A 41 4.34 -5.11 -0.97
N GLY A 42 3.77 -4.03 -0.45
CA GLY A 42 4.27 -3.37 0.74
C GLY A 42 4.15 -4.29 1.95
N ARG A 43 4.72 -3.89 3.09
CA ARG A 43 4.51 -4.62 4.34
C ARG A 43 3.01 -4.66 4.66
N PRO A 44 2.39 -5.85 4.78
CA PRO A 44 1.03 -5.94 5.30
C PRO A 44 1.03 -5.35 6.71
N VAL A 45 0.23 -4.31 6.92
CA VAL A 45 -0.04 -3.87 8.30
C VAL A 45 -1.10 -4.84 8.81
N GLU A 46 -0.69 -5.88 9.54
CA GLU A 46 -1.58 -6.93 10.07
C GLU A 46 -2.82 -6.36 10.81
N ALA A 47 -2.73 -5.13 11.30
CA ALA A 47 -3.80 -4.45 12.01
C ALA A 47 -4.81 -3.70 11.10
N ARG A 48 -4.50 -3.42 9.83
CA ARG A 48 -5.42 -2.79 8.84
C ARG A 48 -6.11 -3.86 7.98
N THR A 49 -6.80 -4.80 8.62
CA THR A 49 -7.67 -5.76 7.94
C THR A 49 -9.03 -5.14 7.64
N ASP A 50 -9.73 -5.65 6.62
CA ASP A 50 -11.09 -5.20 6.28
C ASP A 50 -12.05 -5.28 7.47
N ASN A 51 -11.88 -6.31 8.31
CA ASN A 51 -12.65 -6.44 9.55
C ASN A 51 -12.44 -5.26 10.51
N ASN A 52 -11.19 -4.85 10.71
CA ASN A 52 -10.88 -3.71 11.59
C ASN A 52 -11.36 -2.38 10.97
N VAL A 53 -11.26 -2.22 9.65
CA VAL A 53 -11.83 -1.08 8.92
C VAL A 53 -13.33 -0.97 9.17
N GLN A 54 -14.05 -2.10 9.04
CA GLN A 54 -15.49 -2.13 9.25
C GLN A 54 -15.88 -1.84 10.71
N ARG A 55 -15.13 -2.38 11.68
CA ARG A 55 -15.35 -2.08 13.12
C ARG A 55 -15.17 -0.58 13.43
N VAL A 56 -14.12 0.05 12.91
CA VAL A 56 -13.92 1.51 13.05
C VAL A 56 -15.08 2.27 12.40
N ARG A 57 -15.49 1.88 11.19
CA ARG A 57 -16.61 2.52 10.47
C ARG A 57 -17.90 2.48 11.29
N THR A 58 -18.23 1.33 11.88
CA THR A 58 -19.43 1.16 12.71
C THR A 58 -19.39 2.08 13.92
N LEU A 59 -18.28 2.09 14.68
CA LEU A 59 -18.17 2.93 15.89
C LEU A 59 -18.28 4.42 15.57
N VAL A 60 -17.60 4.89 14.52
CA VAL A 60 -17.69 6.30 14.08
C VAL A 60 -19.09 6.66 13.60
N HIS A 61 -19.80 5.73 12.98
CA HIS A 61 -21.17 5.96 12.55
C HIS A 61 -22.15 6.05 13.73
N GLN A 62 -21.92 5.26 14.79
CA GLN A 62 -22.69 5.31 16.04
C GLN A 62 -22.41 6.57 16.84
N ASP A 63 -21.14 6.94 17.02
CA ASP A 63 -20.74 8.18 17.68
C ASP A 63 -19.58 8.86 16.95
N ARG A 64 -19.92 9.94 16.23
CA ARG A 64 -18.96 10.77 15.49
C ARG A 64 -18.02 11.56 16.40
N ARG A 65 -18.24 11.64 17.71
CA ARG A 65 -17.38 12.37 18.66
C ARG A 65 -16.29 11.48 19.26
N LEU A 66 -16.29 10.17 18.98
CA LEU A 66 -15.26 9.27 19.45
C LEU A 66 -13.86 9.74 19.00
N THR A 67 -12.94 9.75 19.96
CA THR A 67 -11.55 10.11 19.69
C THR A 67 -10.77 8.91 19.17
N VAL A 68 -9.69 9.15 18.42
CA VAL A 68 -8.75 8.11 17.98
C VAL A 68 -8.24 7.27 19.16
N ARG A 69 -8.08 7.87 20.35
CA ARG A 69 -7.67 7.15 21.56
C ARG A 69 -8.75 6.15 21.99
N MET A 70 -9.99 6.60 22.12
CA MET A 70 -11.11 5.73 22.53
C MET A 70 -11.31 4.57 21.56
N LEU A 71 -11.24 4.84 20.24
CA LEU A 71 -11.34 3.81 19.21
C LEU A 71 -10.18 2.81 19.27
N ALA A 72 -8.96 3.28 19.57
CA ALA A 72 -7.80 2.42 19.72
C ALA A 72 -7.94 1.49 20.93
N ASP A 73 -8.41 2.03 22.06
CA ASP A 73 -8.61 1.28 23.30
C ASP A 73 -9.76 0.24 23.12
N GLU A 74 -10.89 0.64 22.52
CA GLU A 74 -12.05 -0.23 22.28
C GLU A 74 -11.75 -1.39 21.31
N LEU A 75 -10.95 -1.12 20.28
CA LEU A 75 -10.64 -2.11 19.25
C LEU A 75 -9.34 -2.90 19.54
N ASN A 76 -8.63 -2.56 20.61
CA ASN A 76 -7.29 -3.03 20.93
C ASN A 76 -6.31 -2.86 19.73
N LEU A 77 -6.35 -1.68 19.11
CA LEU A 77 -5.53 -1.32 17.96
C LEU A 77 -4.54 -0.22 18.33
N LYS A 78 -3.42 -0.18 17.61
CA LYS A 78 -2.51 0.97 17.73
C LYS A 78 -3.21 2.24 17.24
N ARG A 79 -3.01 3.36 17.95
CA ARG A 79 -3.57 4.66 17.58
C ARG A 79 -3.25 5.08 16.15
N GLU A 80 -2.03 4.78 15.68
CA GLU A 80 -1.63 5.04 14.30
C GLU A 80 -2.43 4.21 13.29
N THR A 81 -2.73 2.95 13.60
CA THR A 81 -3.58 2.10 12.75
C THR A 81 -4.97 2.71 12.63
N VAL A 82 -5.59 3.10 13.75
CA VAL A 82 -6.92 3.73 13.74
C VAL A 82 -6.90 5.05 12.97
N ARG A 83 -5.86 5.88 13.15
CA ARG A 83 -5.69 7.12 12.40
C ARG A 83 -5.65 6.86 10.89
N LYS A 84 -4.83 5.91 10.43
CA LYS A 84 -4.74 5.53 9.01
C LYS A 84 -6.05 4.97 8.48
N ILE A 85 -6.77 4.17 9.25
CA ILE A 85 -8.09 3.68 8.85
C ILE A 85 -9.06 4.85 8.65
N LEU A 86 -9.08 5.80 9.58
CA LEU A 86 -9.93 6.97 9.46
C LEU A 86 -9.58 7.81 8.23
N THR A 87 -8.30 8.10 7.98
CA THR A 87 -7.89 9.00 6.89
C THR A 87 -7.80 8.32 5.53
N ASP A 88 -7.19 7.15 5.46
CA ASP A 88 -6.80 6.51 4.20
C ASP A 88 -7.88 5.54 3.70
N ASP A 89 -8.56 4.83 4.61
CA ASP A 89 -9.59 3.84 4.25
C ASP A 89 -11.01 4.41 4.25
N LEU A 90 -11.31 5.32 5.19
CA LEU A 90 -12.66 5.89 5.36
C LEU A 90 -12.78 7.35 4.90
N SER A 91 -11.67 7.98 4.49
CA SER A 91 -11.61 9.39 4.09
C SER A 91 -12.23 10.35 5.11
N MET A 92 -12.14 10.06 6.41
CA MET A 92 -12.70 10.87 7.50
C MET A 92 -11.68 11.89 8.03
N LYS A 93 -12.18 13.09 8.37
CA LYS A 93 -11.43 14.15 9.06
C LYS A 93 -12.14 14.61 10.32
N LYS A 94 -11.38 15.09 11.30
CA LYS A 94 -11.94 15.69 12.52
C LYS A 94 -12.22 17.18 12.29
N LEU A 95 -13.48 17.59 12.35
CA LEU A 95 -13.91 19.01 12.33
C LEU A 95 -14.73 19.31 13.59
N CYS A 96 -14.35 20.35 14.33
CA CYS A 96 -15.05 20.80 15.56
C CYS A 96 -15.45 19.63 16.48
N ALA A 97 -14.47 18.77 16.81
CA ALA A 97 -14.64 17.57 17.64
C ALA A 97 -15.52 16.44 17.07
N LYS A 98 -15.94 16.50 15.80
CA LYS A 98 -16.69 15.43 15.11
C LYS A 98 -15.89 14.84 13.94
N MET A 99 -16.00 13.54 13.73
CA MET A 99 -15.54 12.86 12.53
C MET A 99 -16.54 13.08 11.39
N VAL A 100 -16.04 13.56 10.25
CA VAL A 100 -16.83 13.85 9.06
C VAL A 100 -16.12 13.35 7.80
N PRO A 101 -16.86 12.92 6.76
CA PRO A 101 -16.26 12.60 5.48
C PRO A 101 -15.51 13.80 4.91
N SER A 102 -14.33 13.55 4.37
CA SER A 102 -13.59 14.47 3.53
C SER A 102 -14.17 14.33 2.13
N SER A 103 -14.86 15.37 1.68
CA SER A 103 -15.26 15.54 0.27
C SER A 103 -14.06 15.57 -0.65
#